data_AF-A0AAZ1X8K8-F1
#
_entry.id   AF-A0AAZ1X8K8-F1
#
_cell.length_a   1.000
_cell.length_b   1.000
_cell.length_c   1.000
_cell.angle_alpha   90.00
_cell.angle_beta   90.00
_cell.angle_gamma   90.00
#
_symmetry.space_group_name_H-M   'P 1'
#
loop_
_entity.id
_entity.type
_entity.pdbx_description
1 polymer ?
#
loop_
_entity_poly.entity_id
_entity_poly.type
_entity_poly.pdbx_seq_one_letter_code
_entity_poly.pdbx_strand_id
1 'polypeptide(L)'
;MFPQYGQLILKPQLCSLYFHHTVILLLLIDRTGQSETVTPSQTIIALVGEDVILPCHLEPPSDAVSETLEWGRPDLDPRFVHVWYKGQNHLVNQNPSYKGRTSLSTEKLKQGDLSLKLTRVKPSDNGRYRCFFPSQHKESTIELLVGSLSLPTISGININNSRVVLQCESAGWYPEPELLWLDGEGNLLSAGPTETLRGPDDLYTVSSRVTVEKRHKNSFTCRVQQRDMKQSRETHIHVSGDCVAVPHFPADRVSIILAICFILTAAAISVWKWKQNRSKERKRQKVEELLMAESKKSEELQKKDEELKDVGELINILMKQQIDLKEVKDKLEDQSNTFASEVENLGEQFLEVDKNTEKGRAKGYMDLKEIIMKSKKKLPQQRAAYDDMETNIERHLISTQRACNKMRNIKTEAEKQKENIILQLSEIQKQKETIHKKSNLESNQETLNI
;
A
#
# COMPACT_ATOMS: atom_id res chain seq x y z
N MET A 1 -2.27 75.25 75.82
CA MET A 1 -3.15 76.42 75.93
C MET A 1 -3.86 76.57 74.59
N PHE A 2 -5.15 76.25 74.51
CA PHE A 2 -6.01 76.59 73.36
C PHE A 2 -6.47 78.05 73.50
N PRO A 3 -6.87 78.72 72.40
CA PRO A 3 -8.33 78.92 72.26
C PRO A 3 -8.87 78.84 70.82
N GLN A 4 -10.19 78.58 70.77
CA GLN A 4 -11.08 78.51 69.61
C GLN A 4 -11.37 79.90 68.99
N TYR A 5 -11.68 79.95 67.68
CA TYR A 5 -13.03 80.18 67.10
C TYR A 5 -12.94 80.62 65.63
N GLY A 6 -13.88 80.15 64.80
CA GLY A 6 -14.30 80.84 63.56
C GLY A 6 -14.30 80.00 62.28
N GLN A 7 -15.43 79.36 61.97
CA GLN A 7 -15.71 78.82 60.63
C GLN A 7 -15.80 79.96 59.60
N LEU A 8 -15.07 79.80 58.48
CA LEU A 8 -15.28 80.59 57.26
C LEU A 8 -15.79 79.65 56.17
N ILE A 9 -17.07 79.84 55.83
CA ILE A 9 -17.80 79.13 54.77
C ILE A 9 -17.30 79.68 53.43
N LEU A 10 -16.62 78.84 52.63
CA LEU A 10 -16.38 79.10 51.21
C LEU A 10 -17.37 78.29 50.37
N LYS A 11 -18.08 78.99 49.47
CA LYS A 11 -19.26 78.52 48.71
C LYS A 11 -18.94 77.33 47.77
N PRO A 12 -19.92 76.45 47.49
CA PRO A 12 -19.70 75.11 46.91
C PRO A 12 -19.44 75.06 45.40
N GLN A 13 -19.48 76.21 44.71
CA GLN A 13 -19.52 76.22 43.24
C GLN A 13 -18.14 76.18 42.56
N LEU A 14 -17.06 76.51 43.26
CA LEU A 14 -15.70 76.48 42.69
C LEU A 14 -15.04 75.08 42.77
N CYS A 15 -15.44 74.23 43.72
CA CYS A 15 -14.99 72.84 43.77
C CYS A 15 -15.62 71.97 42.68
N SER A 16 -16.86 72.24 42.29
CA SER A 16 -17.58 71.42 41.30
C SER A 16 -16.97 71.52 39.89
N LEU A 17 -16.57 72.72 39.46
CA LEU A 17 -15.96 72.92 38.15
C LEU A 17 -14.57 72.28 38.02
N TYR A 18 -13.74 72.35 39.06
CA TYR A 18 -12.46 71.64 39.08
C TYR A 18 -12.66 70.13 39.06
N PHE A 19 -13.63 69.61 39.81
CA PHE A 19 -13.95 68.18 39.82
C PHE A 19 -14.47 67.70 38.46
N HIS A 20 -15.33 68.48 37.80
CA HIS A 20 -15.81 68.15 36.46
C HIS A 20 -14.70 68.18 35.41
N HIS A 21 -13.77 69.13 35.45
CA HIS A 21 -12.64 69.16 34.53
C HIS A 21 -11.64 68.02 34.79
N THR A 22 -11.37 67.64 36.04
CA THR A 22 -10.51 66.49 36.35
C THR A 22 -11.18 65.16 35.99
N VAL A 23 -12.50 65.04 36.18
CA VAL A 23 -13.25 63.84 35.81
C VAL A 23 -13.36 63.71 34.29
N ILE A 24 -13.57 64.81 33.55
CA ILE A 24 -13.57 64.79 32.08
C ILE A 24 -12.17 64.46 31.53
N LEU A 25 -11.10 64.99 32.15
CA LEU A 25 -9.72 64.66 31.75
C LEU A 25 -9.39 63.19 32.05
N LEU A 26 -9.84 62.63 33.18
CA LEU A 26 -9.71 61.20 33.50
C LEU A 26 -10.53 60.32 32.54
N LEU A 27 -11.76 60.73 32.17
CA LEU A 27 -12.60 60.03 31.19
C LEU A 27 -12.04 60.10 29.76
N LEU A 28 -11.20 61.09 29.44
CA LEU A 28 -10.51 61.20 28.15
C LEU A 28 -9.19 60.42 28.09
N ILE A 29 -8.59 60.08 29.23
CA ILE A 29 -7.35 59.28 29.33
C ILE A 29 -7.64 57.77 29.33
N ASP A 30 -8.84 57.33 29.71
CA ASP A 30 -9.24 55.90 29.75
C ASP A 30 -9.68 55.29 28.39
N ARG A 31 -9.24 55.86 27.26
CA ARG A 31 -9.37 55.22 25.94
C ARG A 31 -8.04 54.67 25.42
N THR A 32 -7.40 53.83 26.23
CA THR A 32 -6.57 52.73 25.73
C THR A 32 -7.05 51.41 26.31
N GLY A 33 -8.36 51.18 26.26
CA GLY A 33 -8.86 49.80 26.24
C GLY A 33 -8.53 49.23 24.87
N GLN A 34 -7.53 48.34 24.80
CA GLN A 34 -7.53 47.32 23.75
C GLN A 34 -8.92 46.67 23.81
N SER A 35 -9.75 46.96 22.81
CA SER A 35 -10.85 46.09 22.49
C SER A 35 -10.19 44.77 22.11
N GLU A 36 -10.03 43.86 23.08
CA GLU A 36 -10.03 42.43 22.79
C GLU A 36 -11.40 42.19 22.15
N THR A 37 -11.43 42.36 20.83
CA THR A 37 -12.48 41.82 20.00
C THR A 37 -12.35 40.32 20.21
N VAL A 38 -13.15 39.77 21.13
CA VAL A 38 -13.33 38.33 21.28
C VAL A 38 -14.01 37.89 19.99
N THR A 39 -13.18 37.65 18.98
CA THR A 39 -13.60 37.10 17.69
C THR A 39 -14.33 35.79 18.01
N PRO A 40 -15.57 35.59 17.51
CA PRO A 40 -16.32 34.36 17.77
C PRO A 40 -15.44 33.17 17.38
N SER A 41 -15.08 32.33 18.35
CA SER A 41 -14.29 31.14 18.08
C SER A 41 -15.11 30.23 17.17
N GLN A 42 -14.64 30.01 15.95
CA GLN A 42 -15.33 29.16 15.00
C GLN A 42 -15.10 27.70 15.38
N THR A 43 -16.17 26.98 15.69
CA THR A 43 -16.11 25.54 15.96
C THR A 43 -16.24 24.73 14.67
N ILE A 44 -15.30 23.81 14.44
CA ILE A 44 -15.28 22.87 13.33
C ILE A 44 -15.39 21.46 13.88
N ILE A 45 -16.24 20.63 13.29
CA ILE A 45 -16.39 19.21 13.65
C ILE A 45 -15.74 18.37 12.55
N ALA A 46 -14.93 17.39 12.93
CA ALA A 46 -14.31 16.43 12.01
C ALA A 46 -14.33 15.02 12.60
N LEU A 47 -14.48 14.00 11.74
CA LEU A 47 -14.37 12.61 12.19
C LEU A 47 -12.93 12.11 12.12
N VAL A 48 -12.59 11.17 13.02
CA VAL A 48 -11.28 10.50 13.02
C VAL A 48 -11.03 9.86 11.65
N GLY A 49 -9.85 10.11 11.10
CA GLY A 49 -9.42 9.63 9.79
C GLY A 49 -9.74 10.56 8.61
N GLU A 50 -10.63 11.54 8.77
CA GLU A 50 -10.96 12.51 7.71
C GLU A 50 -9.88 13.60 7.55
N ASP A 51 -9.96 14.34 6.44
CA ASP A 51 -9.21 15.58 6.24
C ASP A 51 -10.11 16.77 6.60
N VAL A 52 -9.58 17.75 7.33
CA VAL A 52 -10.31 18.95 7.74
C VAL A 52 -9.57 20.22 7.30
N ILE A 53 -10.33 21.28 7.00
CA ILE A 53 -9.79 22.62 6.75
C ILE A 53 -10.16 23.51 7.93
N LEU A 54 -9.14 24.05 8.61
CA LEU A 54 -9.32 25.06 9.66
C LEU A 54 -9.29 26.44 8.99
N PRO A 55 -10.42 27.15 8.96
CA PRO A 55 -10.53 28.40 8.21
C PRO A 55 -9.79 29.54 8.89
N CYS A 56 -9.10 30.36 8.11
CA CYS A 56 -8.54 31.63 8.56
C CYS A 56 -8.37 32.54 7.34
N HIS A 57 -8.73 33.81 7.44
CA HIS A 57 -8.68 34.74 6.32
C HIS A 57 -8.28 36.15 6.77
N LEU A 58 -7.67 36.90 5.86
CA LEU A 58 -7.33 38.30 6.06
C LEU A 58 -8.50 39.19 5.65
N GLU A 59 -8.85 40.12 6.52
CA GLU A 59 -9.78 41.21 6.20
C GLU A 59 -9.08 42.56 6.34
N PRO A 60 -8.95 43.37 5.26
CA PRO A 60 -9.29 43.04 3.87
C PRO A 60 -8.36 41.97 3.27
N PRO A 61 -8.79 41.26 2.21
CA PRO A 61 -7.94 40.29 1.51
C PRO A 61 -6.67 40.92 0.93
N SER A 62 -5.52 40.27 1.13
CA SER A 62 -4.22 40.70 0.59
C SER A 62 -3.31 39.51 0.33
N ASP A 63 -2.36 39.63 -0.61
CA ASP A 63 -1.38 38.58 -0.90
C ASP A 63 -0.47 38.33 0.31
N ALA A 64 -0.50 37.09 0.82
CA ALA A 64 0.28 36.65 1.98
C ALA A 64 1.38 35.62 1.63
N VAL A 65 1.67 35.37 0.35
CA VAL A 65 2.61 34.30 -0.06
C VAL A 65 4.03 34.56 0.45
N SER A 66 4.50 35.80 0.38
CA SER A 66 5.85 36.18 0.80
C SER A 66 5.95 36.57 2.29
N GLU A 67 4.84 36.43 3.02
CA GLU A 67 4.71 36.84 4.41
C GLU A 67 4.96 35.66 5.37
N THR A 68 4.86 35.92 6.68
CA THR A 68 4.92 34.88 7.73
C THR A 68 3.53 34.57 8.24
N LEU A 69 3.20 33.28 8.39
CA LEU A 69 1.95 32.81 8.98
C LEU A 69 2.26 31.66 9.95
N GLU A 70 1.63 31.71 11.11
CA GLU A 70 1.79 30.73 12.17
C GLU A 70 0.44 30.11 12.51
N TRP A 71 0.36 28.79 12.40
CA TRP A 71 -0.68 28.00 13.04
C TRP A 71 -0.11 27.35 14.29
N GLY A 72 -0.76 27.56 15.43
CA GLY A 72 -0.31 27.06 16.72
C GLY A 72 -1.43 26.48 17.57
N ARG A 73 -1.05 25.61 18.51
CA ARG A 73 -1.86 25.03 19.57
C ARG A 73 -1.29 25.54 20.91
N PRO A 74 -1.95 26.46 21.62
CA PRO A 74 -1.42 27.04 22.85
C PRO A 74 -1.19 26.04 23.98
N ASP A 75 -1.88 24.90 23.94
CA ASP A 75 -1.84 23.82 24.92
C ASP A 75 -0.74 22.78 24.64
N LEU A 76 0.01 22.91 23.54
CA LEU A 76 1.08 21.98 23.15
C LEU A 76 2.47 22.62 23.31
N ASP A 77 3.46 21.76 23.57
CA ASP A 77 4.88 22.09 23.49
C ASP A 77 5.62 21.03 22.63
N PRO A 78 6.22 21.40 21.48
CA PRO A 78 6.20 22.71 20.83
C PRO A 78 4.79 23.12 20.37
N ARG A 79 4.43 24.40 20.48
CA ARG A 79 3.10 24.90 20.11
C ARG A 79 2.82 24.96 18.61
N PHE A 80 3.83 24.93 17.75
CA PHE A 80 3.64 25.21 16.32
C PHE A 80 3.06 24.01 15.58
N VAL A 81 1.86 24.16 15.04
CA VAL A 81 1.18 23.16 14.20
C VAL A 81 1.68 23.26 12.76
N HIS A 82 1.84 24.47 12.24
CA HIS A 82 2.38 24.74 10.90
C HIS A 82 2.95 26.17 10.86
N VAL A 83 4.10 26.36 10.22
CA VAL A 83 4.69 27.69 10.04
C VAL A 83 5.04 27.87 8.58
N TRP A 84 4.56 28.97 8.01
CA TRP A 84 4.90 29.45 6.68
C TRP A 84 5.80 30.66 6.82
N TYR A 85 6.96 30.65 6.18
CA TYR A 85 7.92 31.74 6.24
C TYR A 85 8.46 32.05 4.85
N LYS A 86 8.14 33.26 4.35
CA LYS A 86 8.69 33.82 3.10
C LYS A 86 8.61 32.86 1.91
N GLY A 87 7.42 32.29 1.69
CA GLY A 87 7.17 31.42 0.54
C GLY A 87 7.49 29.94 0.74
N GLN A 88 7.89 29.52 1.95
CA GLN A 88 8.27 28.12 2.22
C GLN A 88 7.74 27.62 3.57
N ASN A 89 7.50 26.31 3.65
CA ASN A 89 7.17 25.64 4.91
C ASN A 89 8.39 25.62 5.83
N HIS A 90 8.24 26.09 7.07
CA HIS A 90 9.30 26.10 8.07
C HIS A 90 9.09 24.98 9.10
N LEU A 91 9.91 23.92 9.02
CA LEU A 91 9.66 22.65 9.73
C LEU A 91 10.45 22.47 11.05
N VAL A 92 11.37 23.39 11.38
CA VAL A 92 12.36 23.20 12.46
C VAL A 92 11.70 23.01 13.84
N ASN A 93 10.68 23.83 14.15
CA ASN A 93 9.98 23.80 15.45
C ASN A 93 8.53 23.27 15.34
N GLN A 94 8.20 22.59 14.24
CA GLN A 94 6.87 22.02 14.08
C GLN A 94 6.66 20.86 15.05
N ASN A 95 5.52 20.87 15.74
CA ASN A 95 5.12 19.82 16.65
C ASN A 95 5.11 18.47 15.92
N PRO A 96 5.79 17.43 16.46
CA PRO A 96 5.93 16.13 15.79
C PRO A 96 4.61 15.50 15.36
N SER A 97 3.52 15.69 16.11
CA SER A 97 2.19 15.11 15.82
C SER A 97 1.55 15.63 14.52
N TYR A 98 2.05 16.75 14.00
CA TYR A 98 1.51 17.45 12.83
C TYR A 98 2.44 17.40 11.60
N LYS A 99 3.67 16.88 11.76
CA LYS A 99 4.63 16.75 10.66
C LYS A 99 4.06 15.87 9.54
N GLY A 100 4.13 16.37 8.31
CA GLY A 100 3.61 15.68 7.12
C GLY A 100 2.08 15.50 7.07
N ARG A 101 1.34 16.17 7.97
CA ARG A 101 -0.13 16.13 8.00
C ARG A 101 -0.79 17.47 7.69
N THR A 102 -0.02 18.55 7.68
CA THR A 102 -0.54 19.92 7.49
C THR A 102 -0.04 20.55 6.20
N SER A 103 -0.89 21.35 5.55
CA SER A 103 -0.51 22.13 4.37
C SER A 103 -1.34 23.40 4.20
N LEU A 104 -0.78 24.36 3.47
CA LEU A 104 -1.42 25.59 3.02
C LEU A 104 -1.46 25.59 1.48
N SER A 105 -2.44 26.26 0.88
CA SER A 105 -2.49 26.45 -0.58
C SER A 105 -1.90 27.80 -0.96
N THR A 106 -0.84 27.76 -1.76
CA THR A 106 -0.17 28.96 -2.29
C THR A 106 -1.10 29.82 -3.15
N GLU A 107 -2.03 29.21 -3.88
CA GLU A 107 -3.03 29.94 -4.69
C GLU A 107 -4.00 30.72 -3.81
N LYS A 108 -4.41 30.13 -2.68
CA LYS A 108 -5.33 30.72 -1.71
C LYS A 108 -4.67 31.82 -0.87
N LEU A 109 -3.40 31.65 -0.52
CA LEU A 109 -2.62 32.67 0.18
C LEU A 109 -2.51 33.98 -0.62
N LYS A 110 -2.45 33.92 -1.96
CA LYS A 110 -2.48 35.13 -2.82
C LYS A 110 -3.76 35.94 -2.66
N GLN A 111 -4.85 35.29 -2.27
CA GLN A 111 -6.17 35.88 -2.07
C GLN A 111 -6.46 36.19 -0.60
N GLY A 112 -5.49 36.04 0.30
CA GLY A 112 -5.66 36.26 1.73
C GLY A 112 -6.37 35.13 2.48
N ASP A 113 -6.55 33.94 1.87
CA ASP A 113 -7.05 32.74 2.55
C ASP A 113 -5.86 31.97 3.17
N LEU A 114 -5.79 32.02 4.50
CA LEU A 114 -4.75 31.46 5.37
C LEU A 114 -5.14 30.08 5.96
N SER A 115 -6.18 29.45 5.41
CA SER A 115 -6.76 28.23 5.97
C SER A 115 -5.79 27.04 5.95
N LEU A 116 -5.71 26.32 7.06
CA LEU A 116 -4.86 25.15 7.21
C LEU A 116 -5.61 23.87 6.85
N LYS A 117 -5.06 23.08 5.92
CA LYS A 117 -5.51 21.70 5.73
C LYS A 117 -4.79 20.79 6.72
N LEU A 118 -5.53 20.01 7.50
CA LEU A 118 -5.04 18.95 8.38
C LEU A 118 -5.57 17.60 7.88
N THR A 119 -4.67 16.64 7.66
CA THR A 119 -5.01 15.33 7.08
C THR A 119 -5.02 14.22 8.12
N ARG A 120 -5.89 13.22 7.91
CA ARG A 120 -6.06 12.03 8.76
C ARG A 120 -6.23 12.39 10.24
N VAL A 121 -7.27 13.15 10.56
CA VAL A 121 -7.57 13.66 11.92
C VAL A 121 -7.52 12.55 12.97
N LYS A 122 -6.95 12.85 14.13
CA LYS A 122 -6.79 11.94 15.28
C LYS A 122 -7.49 12.52 16.52
N PRO A 123 -7.86 11.69 17.51
CA PRO A 123 -8.40 12.16 18.78
C PRO A 123 -7.57 13.28 19.44
N SER A 124 -6.24 13.14 19.42
CA SER A 124 -5.29 14.12 19.98
C SER A 124 -5.32 15.50 19.30
N ASP A 125 -5.86 15.58 18.09
CA ASP A 125 -5.97 16.84 17.35
C ASP A 125 -7.11 17.72 17.89
N ASN A 126 -8.02 17.17 18.71
CA ASN A 126 -9.08 17.91 19.38
C ASN A 126 -8.50 19.07 20.20
N GLY A 127 -9.06 20.27 20.04
CA GLY A 127 -8.68 21.42 20.82
C GLY A 127 -8.64 22.71 20.02
N ARG A 128 -8.02 23.73 20.62
CA ARG A 128 -8.07 25.10 20.15
C ARG A 128 -6.81 25.47 19.37
N TYR A 129 -7.01 25.90 18.13
CA TYR A 129 -5.97 26.33 17.20
C TYR A 129 -5.97 27.85 17.07
N ARG A 130 -4.77 28.42 16.99
CA ARG A 130 -4.51 29.85 16.77
C ARG A 130 -3.89 30.01 15.38
N CYS A 131 -4.54 30.80 14.54
CA CYS A 131 -3.98 31.34 13.31
C CYS A 131 -3.44 32.73 13.62
N PHE A 132 -2.14 32.97 13.42
CA PHE A 132 -1.49 34.25 13.70
C PHE A 132 -0.73 34.74 12.48
N PHE A 133 -0.97 36.00 12.11
CA PHE A 133 -0.35 36.69 11.01
C PHE A 133 0.46 37.89 11.54
N PRO A 134 1.77 37.71 11.80
CA PRO A 134 2.58 38.66 12.56
C PRO A 134 2.70 40.06 11.93
N SER A 135 2.80 40.15 10.60
CA SER A 135 3.05 41.44 9.91
C SER A 135 1.92 42.45 10.08
N GLN A 136 0.70 41.99 10.36
CA GLN A 136 -0.45 42.86 10.68
C GLN A 136 -0.93 42.70 12.13
N HIS A 137 -0.24 41.90 12.96
CA HIS A 137 -0.68 41.58 14.33
C HIS A 137 -2.13 41.05 14.40
N LYS A 138 -2.54 40.28 13.39
CA LYS A 138 -3.88 39.69 13.32
C LYS A 138 -3.87 38.25 13.78
N GLU A 139 -4.86 37.86 14.56
CA GLU A 139 -5.07 36.47 14.94
C GLU A 139 -6.53 36.06 14.90
N SER A 140 -6.74 34.76 14.73
CA SER A 140 -8.04 34.11 14.85
C SER A 140 -7.88 32.79 15.60
N THR A 141 -8.95 32.39 16.28
CA THR A 141 -8.98 31.16 17.07
C THR A 141 -10.08 30.24 16.56
N ILE A 142 -9.72 28.99 16.29
CA ILE A 142 -10.58 27.95 15.74
C ILE A 142 -10.62 26.81 16.75
N GLU A 143 -11.80 26.30 17.08
CA GLU A 143 -11.96 25.13 17.93
C GLU A 143 -12.27 23.91 17.06
N LEU A 144 -11.42 22.88 17.13
CA LEU A 144 -11.64 21.62 16.43
C LEU A 144 -12.19 20.58 17.41
N LEU A 145 -13.43 20.14 17.17
CA LEU A 145 -14.05 19.01 17.86
C LEU A 145 -13.87 17.76 17.01
N VAL A 146 -13.17 16.76 17.57
CA VAL A 146 -12.93 15.48 16.89
C VAL A 146 -13.91 14.43 17.39
N GLY A 147 -14.58 13.77 16.45
CA GLY A 147 -15.53 12.70 16.71
C GLY A 147 -15.12 11.34 16.15
N SER A 148 -15.59 10.26 16.76
CA SER A 148 -15.57 8.93 16.16
C SER A 148 -16.87 8.23 16.50
N LEU A 149 -17.49 7.58 15.51
CA LEU A 149 -18.81 6.95 15.65
C LEU A 149 -18.74 5.51 15.17
N SER A 150 -19.45 4.63 15.88
CA SER A 150 -19.58 3.23 15.52
C SER A 150 -21.01 2.74 15.71
N LEU A 151 -21.37 1.60 15.12
CA LEU A 151 -22.69 1.02 15.30
C LEU A 151 -22.73 0.20 16.60
N PRO A 152 -23.75 0.36 17.44
CA PRO A 152 -23.96 -0.53 18.58
C PRO A 152 -24.42 -1.91 18.12
N THR A 153 -24.06 -2.93 18.90
CA THR A 153 -24.50 -4.32 18.71
C THR A 153 -25.22 -4.80 19.96
N ILE A 154 -26.38 -5.44 19.79
CA ILE A 154 -27.13 -6.05 20.89
C ILE A 154 -26.98 -7.58 20.84
N SER A 155 -26.68 -8.17 21.99
CA SER A 155 -26.63 -9.63 22.22
C SER A 155 -27.57 -10.03 23.37
N GLY A 156 -28.17 -11.21 23.27
CA GLY A 156 -28.99 -11.80 24.34
C GLY A 156 -28.18 -12.84 25.11
N ILE A 157 -27.96 -12.63 26.42
CA ILE A 157 -26.98 -13.42 27.20
C ILE A 157 -27.66 -14.42 28.16
N ASN A 158 -28.94 -14.24 28.49
CA ASN A 158 -29.66 -15.21 29.33
C ASN A 158 -31.15 -15.25 28.96
N ILE A 159 -31.63 -16.42 28.59
CA ILE A 159 -33.01 -16.67 28.13
C ILE A 159 -33.70 -17.58 29.15
N ASN A 160 -34.20 -17.01 30.24
CA ASN A 160 -35.19 -17.70 31.07
C ASN A 160 -36.56 -17.62 30.40
N ASN A 161 -37.54 -18.44 30.84
CA ASN A 161 -38.88 -18.46 30.22
C ASN A 161 -39.63 -17.11 30.30
N SER A 162 -39.29 -16.23 31.25
CA SER A 162 -39.99 -14.96 31.50
C SER A 162 -39.17 -13.68 31.28
N ARG A 163 -37.84 -13.73 31.47
CA ARG A 163 -36.94 -12.56 31.40
C ARG A 163 -35.77 -12.84 30.47
N VAL A 164 -35.36 -11.81 29.74
CA VAL A 164 -34.16 -11.83 28.90
C VAL A 164 -33.20 -10.72 29.33
N VAL A 165 -31.91 -11.05 29.40
CA VAL A 165 -30.84 -10.07 29.61
C VAL A 165 -30.27 -9.68 28.26
N LEU A 166 -30.38 -8.41 27.92
CA LEU A 166 -29.81 -7.80 26.72
C LEU A 166 -28.52 -7.09 27.11
N GLN A 167 -27.45 -7.32 26.34
CA GLN A 167 -26.21 -6.57 26.42
C GLN A 167 -26.02 -5.80 25.12
N CYS A 168 -25.81 -4.50 25.24
CA CYS A 168 -25.41 -3.64 24.13
C CYS A 168 -23.94 -3.29 24.30
N GLU A 169 -23.20 -3.34 23.21
CA GLU A 169 -21.79 -2.97 23.17
C GLU A 169 -21.50 -2.18 21.88
N SER A 170 -20.69 -1.13 21.99
CA SER A 170 -20.20 -0.37 20.85
C SER A 170 -18.78 0.11 21.09
N ALA A 171 -17.89 -0.16 20.14
CA ALA A 171 -16.46 0.14 20.21
C ALA A 171 -16.06 1.15 19.14
N GLY A 172 -15.11 2.03 19.48
CA GLY A 172 -14.50 2.98 18.53
C GLY A 172 -15.01 4.41 18.65
N TRP A 173 -15.54 4.81 19.81
CA TRP A 173 -16.10 6.15 20.02
C TRP A 173 -15.06 7.15 20.52
N TYR A 174 -15.21 8.42 20.15
CA TYR A 174 -14.43 9.50 20.75
C TYR A 174 -15.18 10.83 20.59
N PRO A 175 -15.24 11.69 21.61
CA PRO A 175 -14.99 11.46 23.04
C PRO A 175 -15.89 10.37 23.65
N GLU A 176 -15.82 10.18 24.97
CA GLU A 176 -16.62 9.18 25.70
C GLU A 176 -18.12 9.38 25.44
N PRO A 177 -18.84 8.36 24.92
CA PRO A 177 -20.26 8.49 24.60
C PRO A 177 -21.15 8.04 25.76
N GLU A 178 -22.43 8.43 25.70
CA GLU A 178 -23.47 7.92 26.58
C GLU A 178 -24.22 6.77 25.93
N LEU A 179 -24.48 5.70 26.67
CA LEU A 179 -25.29 4.56 26.23
C LEU A 179 -26.64 4.57 26.98
N LEU A 180 -27.72 4.59 26.23
CA LEU A 180 -29.10 4.61 26.71
C LEU A 180 -29.88 3.41 26.15
N TRP A 181 -30.78 2.88 26.98
CA TRP A 181 -31.76 1.86 26.56
C TRP A 181 -33.15 2.49 26.45
N LEU A 182 -33.85 2.15 25.38
CA LEU A 182 -35.19 2.63 25.09
C LEU A 182 -36.14 1.44 24.83
N ASP A 183 -37.40 1.60 25.23
CA ASP A 183 -38.48 0.70 24.81
C ASP A 183 -38.94 0.98 23.35
N GLY A 184 -39.97 0.28 22.89
CA GLY A 184 -40.50 0.42 21.54
C GLY A 184 -41.19 1.76 21.28
N GLU A 185 -41.58 2.45 22.34
CA GLU A 185 -42.22 3.77 22.35
C GLU A 185 -41.20 4.91 22.49
N GLY A 186 -39.93 4.59 22.76
CA GLY A 186 -38.84 5.55 22.91
C GLY A 186 -38.62 6.08 24.33
N ASN A 187 -39.20 5.45 25.36
CA ASN A 187 -38.98 5.82 26.76
C ASN A 187 -37.71 5.17 27.32
N LEU A 188 -37.04 5.88 28.23
CA LEU A 188 -35.82 5.40 28.87
C LEU A 188 -36.10 4.22 29.80
N LEU A 189 -35.28 3.18 29.65
CA LEU A 189 -35.30 2.00 30.52
C LEU A 189 -34.26 2.14 31.64
N SER A 190 -34.61 1.64 32.82
CA SER A 190 -33.67 1.49 33.93
C SER A 190 -32.73 0.32 33.65
N ALA A 191 -31.51 0.62 33.20
CA ALA A 191 -30.46 -0.35 32.92
C ALA A 191 -29.41 -0.42 34.04
N GLY A 192 -28.55 -1.43 34.00
CA GLY A 192 -27.36 -1.48 34.85
C GLY A 192 -26.37 -0.34 34.53
N PRO A 193 -25.34 -0.14 35.38
CA PRO A 193 -24.32 0.87 35.12
C PRO A 193 -23.66 0.63 33.76
N THR A 194 -23.40 1.71 33.02
CA THR A 194 -22.63 1.64 31.76
C THR A 194 -21.16 1.43 32.11
N GLU A 195 -20.57 0.41 31.50
CA GLU A 195 -19.14 0.14 31.56
C GLU A 195 -18.47 0.84 30.39
N THR A 196 -17.50 1.72 30.66
CA THR A 196 -16.71 2.40 29.64
C THR A 196 -15.24 2.01 29.80
N LEU A 197 -14.61 1.66 28.69
CA LEU A 197 -13.20 1.26 28.62
C LEU A 197 -12.52 2.09 27.55
N ARG A 198 -11.40 2.73 27.90
CA ARG A 198 -10.54 3.45 26.95
C ARG A 198 -9.45 2.52 26.43
N GLY A 199 -9.42 2.34 25.12
CA GLY A 199 -8.43 1.54 24.42
C GLY A 199 -7.07 2.25 24.28
N PRO A 200 -6.03 1.53 23.84
CA PRO A 200 -4.70 2.10 23.56
C PRO A 200 -4.69 3.07 22.37
N ASP A 201 -5.74 3.08 21.56
CA ASP A 201 -5.99 3.97 20.42
C ASP A 201 -6.71 5.27 20.81
N ASP A 202 -6.89 5.52 22.11
CA ASP A 202 -7.67 6.61 22.69
C ASP A 202 -9.18 6.57 22.37
N LEU A 203 -9.68 5.48 21.80
CA LEU A 203 -11.10 5.30 21.53
C LEU A 203 -11.79 4.58 22.70
N TYR A 204 -13.06 4.90 22.91
CA TYR A 204 -13.91 4.33 23.94
C TYR A 204 -14.73 3.15 23.41
N THR A 205 -14.79 2.11 24.23
CA THR A 205 -15.76 1.02 24.12
C THR A 205 -16.74 1.16 25.27
N VAL A 206 -18.02 1.19 24.94
CA VAL A 206 -19.10 1.31 25.92
C VAL A 206 -19.99 0.09 25.88
N SER A 207 -20.38 -0.39 27.05
CA SER A 207 -21.28 -1.53 27.17
C SER A 207 -22.27 -1.33 28.31
N SER A 208 -23.48 -1.86 28.14
CA SER A 208 -24.51 -1.81 29.19
C SER A 208 -25.42 -3.01 29.08
N ARG A 209 -25.94 -3.45 30.22
CA ARG A 209 -26.84 -4.59 30.35
C ARG A 209 -28.19 -4.14 30.89
N VAL A 210 -29.27 -4.62 30.28
CA VAL A 210 -30.64 -4.39 30.75
C VAL A 210 -31.40 -5.73 30.85
N THR A 211 -32.22 -5.88 31.88
CA THR A 211 -33.10 -7.04 32.03
C THR A 211 -34.51 -6.63 31.67
N VAL A 212 -35.12 -7.31 30.69
CA VAL A 212 -36.45 -7.00 30.19
C VAL A 212 -37.36 -8.23 30.21
N GLU A 213 -38.67 -7.99 30.29
CA GLU A 213 -39.68 -9.06 30.26
C GLU A 213 -40.03 -9.46 28.83
N LYS A 214 -40.24 -10.76 28.60
CA LYS A 214 -40.73 -11.27 27.32
C LYS A 214 -42.24 -10.98 27.20
N ARG A 215 -42.63 -10.12 26.25
CA ARG A 215 -44.03 -9.87 25.89
C ARG A 215 -44.19 -9.90 24.37
N HIS A 216 -45.41 -10.06 23.89
CA HIS A 216 -45.66 -10.04 22.45
C HIS A 216 -45.32 -8.66 21.87
N LYS A 217 -44.44 -8.63 20.86
CA LYS A 217 -44.05 -7.43 20.10
C LYS A 217 -43.27 -6.36 20.88
N ASN A 218 -42.51 -6.74 21.92
CA ASN A 218 -41.59 -5.79 22.55
C ASN A 218 -40.35 -5.59 21.66
N SER A 219 -40.11 -4.35 21.25
CA SER A 219 -38.84 -3.90 20.67
C SER A 219 -38.05 -3.10 21.71
N PHE A 220 -36.73 -3.23 21.66
CA PHE A 220 -35.82 -2.49 22.54
C PHE A 220 -34.73 -1.89 21.69
N THR A 221 -34.40 -0.63 21.97
CA THR A 221 -33.39 0.12 21.23
C THR A 221 -32.23 0.46 22.15
N CYS A 222 -31.02 0.14 21.70
CA CYS A 222 -29.80 0.66 22.30
C CYS A 222 -29.36 1.90 21.51
N ARG A 223 -29.31 3.05 22.18
CA ARG A 223 -28.85 4.32 21.63
C ARG A 223 -27.52 4.68 22.26
N VAL A 224 -26.49 4.87 21.44
CA VAL A 224 -25.22 5.46 21.85
C VAL A 224 -25.18 6.88 21.30
N GLN A 225 -24.99 7.87 22.16
CA GLN A 225 -25.08 9.29 21.81
C GLN A 225 -23.91 10.11 22.36
N GLN A 226 -23.59 11.19 21.66
CA GLN A 226 -22.57 12.15 22.06
C GLN A 226 -23.18 13.55 22.06
N ARG A 227 -23.31 14.14 23.26
CA ARG A 227 -24.05 15.41 23.44
C ARG A 227 -23.36 16.59 22.77
N ASP A 228 -22.04 16.68 22.92
CA ASP A 228 -21.25 17.81 22.43
C ASP A 228 -21.24 17.89 20.90
N MET A 229 -21.35 16.74 20.22
CA MET A 229 -21.43 16.66 18.76
C MET A 229 -22.86 16.55 18.22
N LYS A 230 -23.87 16.43 19.10
CA LYS A 230 -25.29 16.22 18.73
C LYS A 230 -25.49 15.05 17.76
N GLN A 231 -24.74 13.98 17.95
CA GLN A 231 -24.77 12.78 17.09
C GLN A 231 -25.13 11.54 17.91
N SER A 232 -25.88 10.61 17.30
CA SER A 232 -26.22 9.32 17.91
C SER A 232 -26.23 8.19 16.88
N ARG A 233 -26.09 6.95 17.38
CA ARG A 233 -26.25 5.69 16.63
C ARG A 233 -27.12 4.74 17.43
N GLU A 234 -27.98 4.02 16.73
CA GLU A 234 -29.02 3.20 17.35
C GLU A 234 -29.08 1.83 16.69
N THR A 235 -29.38 0.81 17.48
CA THR A 235 -29.71 -0.53 16.99
C THR A 235 -30.88 -1.06 17.82
N HIS A 236 -31.72 -1.89 17.21
CA HIS A 236 -32.92 -2.40 17.86
C HIS A 236 -32.99 -3.92 17.82
N ILE A 237 -33.64 -4.50 18.82
CA ILE A 237 -33.90 -5.93 18.92
C ILE A 237 -35.37 -6.17 19.22
N HIS A 238 -35.95 -7.19 18.59
CA HIS A 238 -37.30 -7.65 18.88
C HIS A 238 -37.24 -8.91 19.74
N VAL A 239 -37.92 -8.87 20.88
CA VAL A 239 -38.03 -10.03 21.78
C VAL A 239 -39.45 -10.56 21.68
N SER A 240 -39.64 -11.64 20.92
CA SER A 240 -40.92 -12.35 20.85
C SER A 240 -41.07 -13.28 22.05
N GLY A 241 -42.19 -13.15 22.79
CA GLY A 241 -42.64 -14.23 23.67
C GLY A 241 -43.10 -15.42 22.82
N ASP A 242 -42.59 -16.62 23.10
CA ASP A 242 -43.13 -17.84 22.51
C ASP A 242 -44.63 -17.90 22.81
N CYS A 243 -45.44 -17.99 21.76
CA CYS A 243 -46.88 -18.19 21.90
C CYS A 243 -47.11 -19.56 22.55
N VAL A 244 -47.44 -19.61 23.84
CA VAL A 244 -48.12 -20.77 24.41
C VAL A 244 -49.53 -20.77 23.83
N ALA A 245 -49.65 -21.33 22.63
CA ALA A 245 -50.93 -21.71 22.07
C ALA A 245 -51.49 -22.84 22.94
N VAL A 246 -52.44 -22.50 23.81
CA VAL A 246 -53.33 -23.48 24.45
C VAL A 246 -54.10 -24.18 23.32
N PRO A 247 -53.91 -25.48 23.08
CA PRO A 247 -54.66 -26.18 22.07
C PRO A 247 -56.01 -26.62 22.67
N HIS A 248 -57.05 -25.81 22.48
CA HIS A 248 -58.40 -26.38 22.36
C HIS A 248 -58.49 -27.04 20.99
N PHE A 249 -58.75 -28.35 20.96
CA PHE A 249 -59.02 -29.11 19.73
C PHE A 249 -60.30 -29.93 19.90
N PRO A 250 -61.28 -29.72 19.01
CA PRO A 250 -62.05 -30.80 18.44
C PRO A 250 -61.59 -31.05 17.00
N ALA A 251 -61.26 -32.31 16.72
CA ALA A 251 -61.22 -32.99 15.42
C ALA A 251 -60.82 -32.17 14.16
N ASP A 252 -59.52 -31.92 13.95
CA ASP A 252 -58.92 -31.76 12.60
C ASP A 252 -57.37 -31.83 12.61
N ARG A 253 -56.82 -32.71 13.48
CA ARG A 253 -55.37 -32.82 13.73
C ARG A 253 -54.58 -33.67 12.73
N VAL A 254 -55.22 -34.34 11.77
CA VAL A 254 -54.49 -35.22 10.83
C VAL A 254 -53.95 -34.43 9.63
N SER A 255 -54.73 -33.50 9.07
CA SER A 255 -54.30 -32.73 7.89
C SER A 255 -53.18 -31.72 8.17
N ILE A 256 -53.19 -31.09 9.35
CA ILE A 256 -52.18 -30.08 9.72
C ILE A 256 -50.82 -30.73 10.02
N ILE A 257 -50.82 -31.90 10.67
CA ILE A 257 -49.57 -32.64 10.95
C ILE A 257 -48.94 -33.14 9.64
N LEU A 258 -49.74 -33.63 8.70
CA LEU A 258 -49.25 -34.00 7.37
C LEU A 258 -48.69 -32.80 6.60
N ALA A 259 -49.35 -31.63 6.65
CA ALA A 259 -48.87 -30.42 5.99
C ALA A 259 -47.55 -29.89 6.60
N ILE A 260 -47.42 -29.91 7.93
CA ILE A 260 -46.18 -29.49 8.61
C ILE A 260 -45.05 -30.48 8.32
N CYS A 261 -45.32 -31.79 8.35
CA CYS A 261 -44.33 -32.79 7.94
C CYS A 261 -43.90 -32.59 6.48
N PHE A 262 -44.81 -32.26 5.58
CA PHE A 262 -44.49 -31.99 4.16
C PHE A 262 -43.64 -30.73 3.98
N ILE A 263 -43.91 -29.68 4.77
CA ILE A 263 -43.11 -28.44 4.74
C ILE A 263 -41.71 -28.68 5.31
N LEU A 264 -41.59 -29.43 6.40
CA LEU A 264 -40.29 -29.76 6.99
C LEU A 264 -39.46 -30.68 6.10
N THR A 265 -40.08 -31.65 5.42
CA THR A 265 -39.37 -32.48 4.44
C THR A 265 -39.00 -31.68 3.20
N ALA A 266 -39.87 -30.81 2.69
CA ALA A 266 -39.56 -29.93 1.57
C ALA A 266 -38.43 -28.93 1.90
N ALA A 267 -38.41 -28.39 3.12
CA ALA A 267 -37.34 -27.53 3.61
C ALA A 267 -36.01 -28.29 3.78
N ALA A 268 -36.06 -29.52 4.30
CA ALA A 268 -34.87 -30.37 4.39
C ALA A 268 -34.32 -30.73 2.99
N ILE A 269 -35.19 -31.05 2.03
CA ILE A 269 -34.82 -31.34 0.64
C ILE A 269 -34.27 -30.09 -0.05
N SER A 270 -34.84 -28.90 0.19
CA SER A 270 -34.36 -27.66 -0.42
C SER A 270 -33.01 -27.24 0.14
N VAL A 271 -32.77 -27.39 1.46
CA VAL A 271 -31.45 -27.19 2.08
C VAL A 271 -30.44 -28.22 1.58
N TRP A 272 -30.84 -29.49 1.45
CA TRP A 272 -29.99 -30.55 0.92
C TRP A 272 -29.61 -30.29 -0.55
N LYS A 273 -30.57 -29.95 -1.41
CA LYS A 273 -30.33 -29.54 -2.81
C LYS A 273 -29.46 -28.29 -2.90
N TRP A 274 -29.67 -27.31 -2.03
CA TRP A 274 -28.84 -26.09 -1.99
C TRP A 274 -27.39 -26.39 -1.61
N LYS A 275 -27.18 -27.23 -0.59
CA LYS A 275 -25.84 -27.70 -0.18
C LYS A 275 -25.16 -28.52 -1.29
N GLN A 276 -25.92 -29.39 -1.97
CA GLN A 276 -25.45 -30.18 -3.10
C GLN A 276 -25.07 -29.29 -4.29
N ASN A 277 -25.90 -28.30 -4.63
CA ASN A 277 -25.64 -27.36 -5.72
C ASN A 277 -24.40 -26.49 -5.43
N ARG A 278 -24.25 -26.01 -4.19
CA ARG A 278 -23.07 -25.25 -3.76
C ARG A 278 -21.79 -26.09 -3.75
N SER A 279 -21.88 -27.40 -3.50
CA SER A 279 -20.75 -28.34 -3.60
C SER A 279 -20.35 -28.58 -5.07
N LYS A 280 -21.33 -28.77 -5.96
CA LYS A 280 -21.13 -28.92 -7.41
C LYS A 280 -20.44 -27.68 -8.01
N GLU A 281 -20.82 -26.48 -7.59
CA GLU A 281 -20.23 -25.23 -8.05
C GLU A 281 -18.74 -25.09 -7.67
N ARG A 282 -18.38 -25.40 -6.41
CA ARG A 282 -16.96 -25.38 -5.97
C ARG A 282 -16.09 -26.37 -6.75
N LYS A 283 -16.66 -27.52 -7.14
CA LYS A 283 -15.94 -28.51 -7.96
C LYS A 283 -15.73 -28.01 -9.38
N ARG A 284 -16.72 -27.34 -9.99
CA ARG A 284 -16.59 -26.71 -11.31
C ARG A 284 -15.48 -25.65 -11.32
N GLN A 285 -15.49 -24.75 -10.34
CA GLN A 285 -14.45 -23.73 -10.18
C GLN A 285 -13.05 -24.34 -10.04
N LYS A 286 -12.92 -25.42 -9.25
CA LYS A 286 -11.63 -26.10 -9.07
C LYS A 286 -11.15 -26.83 -10.34
N VAL A 287 -12.06 -27.37 -11.15
CA VAL A 287 -11.72 -27.97 -12.45
C VAL A 287 -11.30 -26.88 -13.45
N GLU A 288 -11.98 -25.75 -13.46
CA GLU A 288 -11.64 -24.60 -14.31
C GLU A 288 -10.27 -24.01 -13.95
N GLU A 289 -9.96 -23.89 -12.65
CA GLU A 289 -8.63 -23.48 -12.17
C GLU A 289 -7.53 -24.46 -12.63
N LEU A 290 -7.76 -25.77 -12.53
CA LEU A 290 -6.82 -26.79 -13.01
C LEU A 290 -6.67 -26.78 -14.53
N LEU A 291 -7.73 -26.52 -15.29
CA LEU A 291 -7.69 -26.38 -16.75
C LEU A 291 -6.83 -25.18 -17.18
N MET A 292 -6.98 -24.05 -16.48
CA MET A 292 -6.18 -22.85 -16.73
C MET A 292 -4.71 -23.08 -16.37
N ALA A 293 -4.43 -23.79 -15.26
CA ALA A 293 -3.07 -24.17 -14.88
C ALA A 293 -2.42 -25.15 -15.86
N GLU A 294 -3.17 -26.13 -16.37
CA GLU A 294 -2.73 -27.08 -17.40
C GLU A 294 -2.36 -26.36 -18.70
N SER A 295 -3.24 -25.47 -19.20
CA SER A 295 -2.98 -24.67 -20.40
C SER A 295 -1.70 -23.84 -20.27
N LYS A 296 -1.57 -23.12 -19.15
CA LYS A 296 -0.40 -22.27 -18.90
C LYS A 296 0.90 -23.07 -18.85
N LYS A 297 0.90 -24.24 -18.22
CA LYS A 297 2.09 -25.10 -18.17
C LYS A 297 2.40 -25.76 -19.51
N SER A 298 1.38 -26.07 -20.31
CA SER A 298 1.55 -26.58 -21.68
C SER A 298 2.19 -25.52 -22.59
N GLU A 299 1.76 -24.26 -22.48
CA GLU A 299 2.39 -23.15 -23.20
C GLU A 299 3.85 -22.93 -22.77
N GLU A 300 4.12 -22.99 -21.46
CA GLU A 300 5.49 -22.88 -20.92
C GLU A 300 6.39 -24.01 -21.43
N LEU A 301 5.86 -25.24 -21.52
CA LEU A 301 6.57 -26.39 -22.08
C LEU A 301 6.89 -26.21 -23.57
N GLN A 302 5.92 -25.75 -24.36
CA GLN A 302 6.11 -25.50 -25.79
C GLN A 302 7.19 -24.45 -26.05
N LYS A 303 7.19 -23.35 -25.27
CA LYS A 303 8.22 -22.31 -25.37
C LYS A 303 9.61 -22.86 -25.02
N LYS A 304 9.71 -23.69 -23.98
CA LYS A 304 10.97 -24.34 -23.59
C LYS A 304 11.48 -25.30 -24.65
N ASP A 305 10.59 -26.00 -25.35
CA ASP A 305 10.95 -26.89 -26.47
C ASP A 305 11.55 -26.13 -27.66
N GLU A 306 10.98 -24.97 -27.98
CA GLU A 306 11.49 -24.08 -29.02
C GLU A 306 12.86 -23.50 -28.64
N GLU A 307 13.01 -22.97 -27.42
CA GLU A 307 14.31 -22.48 -26.91
C GLU A 307 15.39 -23.58 -26.93
N LEU A 308 15.04 -24.82 -26.58
CA LEU A 308 15.99 -25.94 -26.56
C LEU A 308 16.41 -26.36 -27.98
N LYS A 309 15.48 -26.28 -28.93
CA LYS A 309 15.75 -26.56 -30.35
C LYS A 309 16.72 -25.52 -30.92
N ASP A 310 16.48 -24.24 -30.66
CA ASP A 310 17.33 -23.14 -31.13
C ASP A 310 18.74 -23.24 -30.55
N VAL A 311 18.87 -23.51 -29.24
CA VAL A 311 20.17 -23.72 -28.59
C VAL A 311 20.89 -24.94 -29.17
N GLY A 312 20.16 -26.01 -29.49
CA GLY A 312 20.71 -27.20 -30.15
C GLY A 312 21.28 -26.89 -31.54
N GLU A 313 20.55 -26.12 -32.34
CA GLU A 313 21.00 -25.70 -33.67
C GLU A 313 22.23 -24.79 -33.59
N LEU A 314 22.25 -23.84 -32.65
CA LEU A 314 23.39 -22.95 -32.43
C LEU A 314 24.66 -23.73 -32.05
N ILE A 315 24.54 -24.75 -31.17
CA ILE A 315 25.66 -25.63 -30.81
C ILE A 315 26.18 -26.36 -32.05
N ASN A 316 25.30 -26.90 -32.90
CA ASN A 316 25.69 -27.59 -34.12
C ASN A 316 26.43 -26.67 -35.10
N ILE A 317 25.96 -25.44 -35.28
CA ILE A 317 26.61 -24.42 -36.12
C ILE A 317 28.03 -24.12 -35.60
N LEU A 318 28.18 -23.90 -34.29
CA LEU A 318 29.47 -23.60 -33.68
C LEU A 318 30.43 -24.77 -33.74
N MET A 319 29.94 -26.00 -33.56
CA MET A 319 30.75 -27.22 -33.73
C MET A 319 31.25 -27.35 -35.16
N LYS A 320 30.42 -27.03 -36.15
CA LYS A 320 30.83 -27.02 -37.56
C LYS A 320 31.91 -25.97 -37.84
N GLN A 321 31.71 -24.72 -37.38
CA GLN A 321 32.71 -23.66 -37.51
C GLN A 321 34.05 -24.04 -36.87
N GLN A 322 34.02 -24.76 -35.75
CA GLN A 322 35.23 -25.23 -35.09
C GLN A 322 35.97 -26.30 -35.90
N ILE A 323 35.25 -27.20 -36.57
CA ILE A 323 35.86 -28.20 -37.48
C ILE A 323 36.48 -27.49 -38.69
N ASP A 324 35.75 -26.58 -39.32
CA ASP A 324 36.22 -25.84 -40.51
C ASP A 324 37.48 -25.00 -40.19
N LEU A 325 37.49 -24.31 -39.03
CA LEU A 325 38.66 -23.54 -38.57
C LEU A 325 39.88 -24.43 -38.29
N LYS A 326 39.65 -25.64 -37.77
CA LYS A 326 40.72 -26.61 -37.52
C LYS A 326 41.33 -27.11 -38.84
N GLU A 327 40.50 -27.40 -39.83
CA GLU A 327 40.98 -27.80 -41.16
C GLU A 327 41.81 -26.69 -41.83
N VAL A 328 41.40 -25.42 -41.71
CA VAL A 328 42.18 -24.28 -42.19
C VAL A 328 43.52 -24.18 -41.47
N LYS A 329 43.54 -24.40 -40.15
CA LYS A 329 44.77 -24.41 -39.36
C LYS A 329 45.75 -25.49 -39.87
N ASP A 330 45.28 -26.72 -40.00
CA ASP A 330 46.10 -27.86 -40.39
C ASP A 330 46.69 -27.66 -41.81
N LYS A 331 45.90 -27.08 -42.74
CA LYS A 331 46.38 -26.71 -44.09
C LYS A 331 47.43 -25.60 -44.07
N LEU A 332 47.26 -24.60 -43.21
CA LEU A 332 48.19 -23.47 -43.08
C LEU A 332 49.55 -23.96 -42.54
N GLU A 333 49.52 -24.87 -41.57
CA GLU A 333 50.69 -25.50 -40.98
C GLU A 333 51.47 -26.33 -42.03
N ASP A 334 50.76 -27.15 -42.83
CA ASP A 334 51.37 -27.93 -43.92
C ASP A 334 52.00 -27.06 -45.01
N GLN A 335 51.30 -25.99 -45.43
CA GLN A 335 51.84 -25.03 -46.41
C GLN A 335 53.07 -24.29 -45.89
N SER A 336 53.06 -23.88 -44.62
CA SER A 336 54.20 -23.20 -43.98
C SER A 336 55.43 -24.11 -43.91
N ASN A 337 55.24 -25.37 -43.49
CA ASN A 337 56.31 -26.36 -43.39
C ASN A 337 56.88 -26.75 -44.76
N THR A 338 56.02 -26.89 -45.77
CA THR A 338 56.45 -27.18 -47.15
C THR A 338 57.30 -26.04 -47.72
N PHE A 339 56.80 -24.80 -47.66
CA PHE A 339 57.51 -23.61 -48.14
C PHE A 339 58.85 -23.41 -47.42
N ALA A 340 58.89 -23.66 -46.11
CA ALA A 340 60.12 -23.64 -45.32
C ALA A 340 61.18 -24.59 -45.87
N SER A 341 60.79 -25.85 -46.13
CA SER A 341 61.70 -26.89 -46.61
C SER A 341 62.22 -26.61 -48.04
N GLU A 342 61.37 -26.05 -48.91
CA GLU A 342 61.75 -25.68 -50.28
C GLU A 342 62.81 -24.58 -50.29
N VAL A 343 62.63 -23.54 -49.48
CA VAL A 343 63.59 -22.42 -49.39
C VAL A 343 64.92 -22.87 -48.78
N GLU A 344 64.89 -23.80 -47.82
CA GLU A 344 66.10 -24.36 -47.22
C GLU A 344 66.89 -25.20 -48.24
N ASN A 345 66.22 -26.09 -48.96
CA ASN A 345 66.81 -26.90 -50.04
C ASN A 345 67.38 -26.04 -51.18
N LEU A 346 66.63 -25.03 -51.65
CA LEU A 346 67.12 -24.04 -52.63
C LEU A 346 68.38 -23.31 -52.13
N GLY A 347 68.44 -23.00 -50.84
CA GLY A 347 69.61 -22.38 -50.20
C GLY A 347 70.84 -23.30 -50.18
N GLU A 348 70.65 -24.58 -49.89
CA GLU A 348 71.72 -25.59 -49.88
C GLU A 348 72.27 -25.87 -51.29
N GLN A 349 71.40 -26.08 -52.28
CA GLN A 349 71.79 -26.26 -53.68
C GLN A 349 72.58 -25.07 -54.22
N PHE A 350 72.22 -23.84 -53.84
CA PHE A 350 72.95 -22.64 -54.24
C PHE A 350 74.33 -22.53 -53.58
N LEU A 351 74.46 -22.90 -52.30
CA LEU A 351 75.74 -22.94 -51.58
C LEU A 351 76.72 -23.95 -52.20
N GLU A 352 76.22 -25.03 -52.78
CA GLU A 352 77.02 -26.02 -53.49
C GLU A 352 77.52 -25.52 -54.85
N VAL A 353 76.69 -24.76 -55.59
CA VAL A 353 77.07 -24.13 -56.85
C VAL A 353 78.10 -22.97 -56.66
N ASP A 354 78.00 -22.19 -55.58
CA ASP A 354 78.95 -21.09 -55.24
C ASP A 354 80.39 -21.61 -55.02
N LYS A 355 80.55 -22.85 -54.52
CA LYS A 355 81.87 -23.48 -54.31
C LYS A 355 82.58 -23.89 -55.61
N ASN A 356 81.84 -24.07 -56.70
CA ASN A 356 82.32 -24.70 -57.94
C ASN A 356 82.48 -23.73 -59.13
N THR A 357 82.22 -22.42 -58.97
CA THR A 357 82.14 -21.48 -60.10
C THR A 357 83.45 -20.70 -60.31
N GLU A 358 84.11 -20.86 -61.48
CA GLU A 358 85.25 -20.04 -61.92
C GLU A 358 84.81 -18.67 -62.50
N LYS A 359 85.71 -17.69 -62.34
CA LYS A 359 85.60 -16.21 -62.42
C LYS A 359 84.96 -15.53 -63.67
N GLY A 360 84.29 -16.25 -64.58
CA GLY A 360 83.93 -15.75 -65.92
C GLY A 360 82.51 -15.19 -66.17
N ARG A 361 81.51 -15.43 -65.30
CA ARG A 361 80.09 -15.02 -65.51
C ARG A 361 79.52 -14.14 -64.39
N ALA A 362 80.30 -13.17 -63.93
CA ALA A 362 80.11 -12.53 -62.63
C ALA A 362 78.80 -11.75 -62.44
N LYS A 363 78.22 -11.11 -63.47
CA LYS A 363 77.07 -10.19 -63.25
C LYS A 363 75.75 -10.90 -62.94
N GLY A 364 75.28 -11.77 -63.82
CA GLY A 364 74.01 -12.50 -63.61
C GLY A 364 74.02 -13.43 -62.40
N TYR A 365 75.20 -13.97 -62.05
CA TYR A 365 75.37 -14.77 -60.83
C TYR A 365 75.26 -13.91 -59.55
N MET A 366 75.84 -12.70 -59.56
CA MET A 366 75.72 -11.76 -58.45
C MET A 366 74.29 -11.23 -58.31
N ASP A 367 73.59 -10.94 -59.42
CA ASP A 367 72.17 -10.56 -59.41
C ASP A 367 71.29 -11.68 -58.79
N LEU A 368 71.54 -12.94 -59.18
CA LEU A 368 70.85 -14.10 -58.62
C LEU A 368 71.15 -14.30 -57.12
N LYS A 369 72.41 -14.13 -56.71
CA LYS A 369 72.85 -14.19 -55.30
C LYS A 369 72.16 -13.11 -54.45
N GLU A 370 72.01 -11.91 -54.99
CA GLU A 370 71.30 -10.82 -54.33
C GLU A 370 69.80 -11.11 -54.16
N ILE A 371 69.14 -11.65 -55.19
CA ILE A 371 67.73 -12.07 -55.11
C ILE A 371 67.53 -13.13 -54.03
N ILE A 372 68.38 -14.16 -53.99
CA ILE A 372 68.31 -15.24 -52.99
C ILE A 372 68.57 -14.70 -51.57
N MET A 373 69.57 -13.85 -51.38
CA MET A 373 69.81 -13.21 -50.07
C MET A 373 68.64 -12.34 -49.63
N LYS A 374 68.05 -11.54 -50.55
CA LYS A 374 66.88 -10.71 -50.26
C LYS A 374 65.67 -11.56 -49.87
N SER A 375 65.42 -12.67 -50.57
CA SER A 375 64.32 -13.60 -50.26
C SER A 375 64.54 -14.33 -48.93
N LYS A 376 65.75 -14.85 -48.68
CA LYS A 376 66.10 -15.50 -47.42
C LYS A 376 65.99 -14.55 -46.22
N LYS A 377 66.33 -13.27 -46.40
CA LYS A 377 66.18 -12.24 -45.36
C LYS A 377 64.70 -11.93 -45.05
N LYS A 378 63.79 -12.06 -46.02
CA LYS A 378 62.34 -11.84 -45.82
C LYS A 378 61.61 -13.04 -45.22
N LEU A 379 62.18 -14.24 -45.31
CA LEU A 379 61.56 -15.49 -44.83
C LEU A 379 61.18 -15.46 -43.33
N PRO A 380 62.03 -15.01 -42.40
CA PRO A 380 61.67 -14.98 -40.97
C PRO A 380 60.47 -14.05 -40.70
N GLN A 381 60.36 -12.97 -41.46
CA GLN A 381 59.25 -12.02 -41.34
C GLN A 381 57.93 -12.63 -41.83
N GLN A 382 57.97 -13.41 -42.93
CA GLN A 382 56.80 -14.16 -43.40
C GLN A 382 56.42 -15.27 -42.42
N ARG A 383 57.39 -16.03 -41.89
CA ARG A 383 57.14 -17.06 -40.86
C ARG A 383 56.49 -16.47 -39.61
N ALA A 384 57.01 -15.36 -39.10
CA ALA A 384 56.41 -14.67 -37.95
C ALA A 384 54.96 -14.22 -38.21
N ALA A 385 54.62 -13.83 -39.45
CA ALA A 385 53.25 -13.49 -39.82
C ALA A 385 52.32 -14.71 -39.87
N TYR A 386 52.82 -15.87 -40.32
CA TYR A 386 52.07 -17.14 -40.26
C TYR A 386 51.88 -17.62 -38.82
N ASP A 387 52.93 -17.57 -37.99
CA ASP A 387 52.88 -17.95 -36.58
C ASP A 387 51.88 -17.07 -35.79
N ASP A 388 51.82 -15.77 -36.09
CA ASP A 388 50.81 -14.85 -35.52
C ASP A 388 49.38 -15.22 -35.97
N MET A 389 49.19 -15.53 -37.26
CA MET A 389 47.90 -15.96 -37.79
C MET A 389 47.44 -17.28 -37.17
N GLU A 390 48.35 -18.25 -37.00
CA GLU A 390 48.09 -19.51 -36.32
C GLU A 390 47.68 -19.28 -34.85
N THR A 391 48.43 -18.46 -34.13
CA THR A 391 48.13 -18.10 -32.73
C THR A 391 46.75 -17.45 -32.61
N ASN A 392 46.36 -16.60 -33.57
CA ASN A 392 45.03 -15.99 -33.61
C ASN A 392 43.92 -17.03 -33.86
N ILE A 393 44.14 -17.98 -34.78
CA ILE A 393 43.21 -19.09 -35.04
C ILE A 393 43.03 -19.96 -33.79
N GLU A 394 44.12 -20.33 -33.11
CA GLU A 394 44.07 -21.12 -31.87
C GLU A 394 43.29 -20.40 -30.77
N ARG A 395 43.51 -19.09 -30.62
CA ARG A 395 42.75 -18.26 -29.67
C ARG A 395 41.26 -18.30 -29.96
N HIS A 396 40.87 -18.19 -31.23
CA HIS A 396 39.47 -18.32 -31.65
C HIS A 396 38.92 -19.72 -31.39
N LEU A 397 39.69 -20.77 -31.67
CA LEU A 397 39.29 -22.17 -31.45
C LEU A 397 39.00 -22.44 -29.96
N ILE A 398 39.88 -21.97 -29.07
CA ILE A 398 39.71 -22.08 -27.62
C ILE A 398 38.48 -21.29 -27.14
N SER A 399 38.28 -20.08 -27.67
CA SER A 399 37.11 -19.25 -27.34
C SER A 399 35.80 -19.91 -27.76
N THR A 400 35.73 -20.45 -28.98
CA THR A 400 34.57 -21.18 -29.52
C THR A 400 34.29 -22.45 -28.72
N GLN A 401 35.31 -23.23 -28.38
CA GLN A 401 35.17 -24.42 -27.53
C GLN A 401 34.60 -24.07 -26.15
N ARG A 402 35.07 -22.96 -25.54
CA ARG A 402 34.53 -22.47 -24.26
C ARG A 402 33.06 -22.08 -24.39
N ALA A 403 32.68 -21.41 -25.48
CA ALA A 403 31.30 -21.05 -25.75
C ALA A 403 30.41 -22.29 -25.92
N CYS A 404 30.84 -23.28 -26.71
CA CYS A 404 30.14 -24.56 -26.89
C CYS A 404 29.92 -25.30 -25.57
N ASN A 405 30.93 -25.36 -24.70
CA ASN A 405 30.80 -26.00 -23.39
C ASN A 405 29.81 -25.26 -22.49
N LYS A 406 29.84 -23.93 -22.49
CA LYS A 406 28.89 -23.12 -21.73
C LYS A 406 27.46 -23.33 -22.21
N MET A 407 27.24 -23.34 -23.53
CA MET A 407 25.92 -23.60 -24.12
C MET A 407 25.44 -25.02 -23.85
N ARG A 408 26.32 -26.03 -23.86
CA ARG A 408 25.96 -27.40 -23.48
C ARG A 408 25.48 -27.48 -22.03
N ASN A 409 26.15 -26.80 -21.10
CA ASN A 409 25.72 -26.74 -19.70
C ASN A 409 24.36 -26.03 -19.57
N ILE A 410 24.16 -24.90 -20.27
CA ILE A 410 22.87 -24.20 -20.30
C ILE A 410 21.77 -25.10 -20.85
N LYS A 411 22.04 -25.84 -21.93
CA LYS A 411 21.11 -26.81 -22.51
C LYS A 411 20.73 -27.91 -21.51
N THR A 412 21.70 -28.51 -20.82
CA THR A 412 21.42 -29.54 -19.82
C THR A 412 20.59 -29.03 -18.63
N GLU A 413 20.79 -27.77 -18.23
CA GLU A 413 19.99 -27.18 -17.16
C GLU A 413 18.56 -26.86 -17.63
N ALA A 414 18.41 -26.38 -18.87
CA ALA A 414 17.11 -26.16 -19.48
C ALA A 414 16.33 -27.49 -19.67
N GLU A 415 17.00 -28.59 -20.02
CA GLU A 415 16.41 -29.93 -20.09
C GLU A 415 15.86 -30.38 -18.73
N LYS A 416 16.59 -30.16 -17.63
CA LYS A 416 16.08 -30.45 -16.27
C LYS A 416 14.86 -29.60 -15.92
N GLN A 417 14.88 -28.32 -16.27
CA GLN A 417 13.73 -27.44 -16.05
C GLN A 417 12.50 -27.93 -16.83
N LYS A 418 12.69 -28.38 -18.07
CA LYS A 418 11.64 -28.98 -18.90
C LYS A 418 11.06 -30.23 -18.23
N GLU A 419 11.89 -31.14 -17.71
CA GLU A 419 11.41 -32.33 -16.99
C GLU A 419 10.57 -31.97 -15.76
N ASN A 420 10.97 -30.95 -15.01
CA ASN A 420 10.19 -30.46 -13.87
C ASN A 420 8.81 -29.92 -14.31
N ILE A 421 8.74 -29.19 -15.42
CA ILE A 421 7.47 -28.71 -15.99
C ILE A 421 6.57 -29.90 -16.39
N ILE A 422 7.13 -30.94 -17.00
CA ILE A 422 6.40 -32.17 -17.36
C ILE A 422 5.85 -32.87 -16.11
N LEU A 423 6.65 -32.97 -15.04
CA LEU A 423 6.19 -33.54 -13.77
C LEU A 423 5.03 -32.74 -13.18
N GLN A 424 5.12 -31.41 -13.19
CA GLN A 424 4.04 -30.53 -12.72
C GLN A 424 2.75 -30.70 -13.55
N LEU A 425 2.87 -30.81 -14.88
CA LEU A 425 1.74 -31.10 -15.76
C LEU A 425 1.07 -32.44 -15.43
N SER A 426 1.87 -33.48 -15.22
CA SER A 426 1.35 -34.81 -14.88
C SER A 426 0.57 -34.81 -13.55
N GLU A 427 1.02 -34.04 -12.57
CA GLU A 427 0.35 -33.91 -11.27
C GLU A 427 -0.97 -33.14 -11.41
N ILE A 428 -1.00 -32.07 -12.20
CA ILE A 428 -2.23 -31.32 -12.52
C ILE A 428 -3.26 -32.24 -13.19
N GLN A 429 -2.84 -33.03 -14.18
CA GLN A 429 -3.71 -33.99 -14.87
C GLN A 429 -4.27 -35.04 -13.91
N LYS A 430 -3.42 -35.60 -13.04
CA LYS A 430 -3.83 -36.57 -12.03
C LYS A 430 -4.85 -35.99 -11.03
N GLN A 431 -4.68 -34.74 -10.62
CA GLN A 431 -5.63 -34.06 -9.73
C GLN A 431 -6.99 -33.85 -10.42
N LYS A 432 -6.98 -33.46 -11.70
CA LYS A 432 -8.18 -33.30 -12.52
C LYS A 432 -8.93 -34.63 -12.69
N GLU A 433 -8.23 -35.71 -13.02
CA GLU A 433 -8.81 -37.06 -13.10
C GLU A 433 -9.39 -37.53 -11.76
N THR A 434 -8.69 -37.24 -10.66
CA THR A 434 -9.17 -37.58 -9.32
C THR A 434 -10.49 -36.86 -8.98
N ILE A 435 -10.61 -35.58 -9.35
CA ILE A 435 -11.84 -34.82 -9.16
C ILE A 435 -12.96 -35.36 -10.06
N HIS A 436 -12.65 -35.69 -11.32
CA HIS A 436 -13.62 -36.29 -12.25
C HIS A 436 -14.12 -37.65 -11.75
N LYS A 437 -13.22 -38.52 -11.27
CA LYS A 437 -13.57 -39.84 -10.74
C LYS A 437 -14.43 -39.73 -9.49
N LYS A 438 -14.13 -38.80 -8.58
CA LYS A 438 -14.97 -38.50 -7.41
C LYS A 438 -16.35 -37.99 -7.81
N SER A 439 -16.44 -37.14 -8.83
CA SER A 439 -17.71 -36.64 -9.36
C SER A 439 -18.57 -37.76 -9.95
N ASN A 440 -17.98 -38.69 -10.70
CA ASN A 440 -18.70 -39.83 -11.26
C ASN A 440 -19.16 -40.82 -10.19
N LEU A 441 -18.34 -41.05 -9.15
CA LEU A 441 -18.71 -41.93 -8.03
C LEU A 441 -19.92 -41.38 -7.27
N GLU A 442 -19.93 -40.06 -7.00
CA GLU A 442 -21.04 -39.40 -6.32
C GLU A 442 -22.32 -39.41 -7.17
N SER A 443 -22.21 -39.21 -8.49
CA SER A 443 -23.36 -39.29 -9.40
C SER A 443 -23.96 -40.69 -9.46
N ASN A 444 -23.15 -41.74 -9.36
CA ASN A 444 -23.61 -43.14 -9.35
C ASN A 444 -24.22 -43.55 -8.00
N GLN A 445 -23.77 -42.93 -6.90
CA GLN A 445 -24.37 -43.13 -5.57
C GLN A 445 -25.76 -42.45 -5.47
N GLU A 446 -25.96 -41.34 -6.19
CA GLU A 446 -27.25 -40.64 -6.27
C GLU A 446 -28.31 -41.40 -7.08
N THR A 447 -27.92 -42.16 -8.10
CA THR A 447 -28.84 -42.98 -8.91
C THR A 447 -29.21 -44.33 -8.28
N LEU A 448 -28.45 -44.83 -7.30
CA LEU A 448 -28.77 -46.07 -6.55
C LEU A 448 -29.69 -45.84 -5.33
N ASN A 449 -29.89 -44.59 -4.90
CA ASN A 449 -30.68 -44.22 -3.72
C ASN A 449 -32.04 -43.58 -4.07
N ILE A 450 -32.45 -43.67 -5.34
CA ILE A 450 -33.83 -43.43 -5.83
C ILE A 450 -34.42 -44.80 -6.11
#